data_AF-A0AAV8YQR1-F1
#
_entry.id   AF-A0AAV8YQR1-F1
#
_cell.length_a   1.000
_cell.length_b   1.000
_cell.length_c   1.000
_cell.angle_alpha   90.00
_cell.angle_beta   90.00
_cell.angle_gamma   90.00
#
_symmetry.space_group_name_H-M   'P 1'
#
loop_
_entity.id
_entity.type
_entity.pdbx_description
1 polymer ?
#
loop_
_entity_poly.entity_id
_entity_poly.type
_entity_poly.pdbx_seq_one_letter_code
_entity_poly.pdbx_strand_id
1 'polypeptide(L)'
;MNSTPNKINLNYILSHSDQTKYKIPHCYDRQQWKIGETYRIRVGHIYDPSKFWIVFKERELDIFQKFVNDFYKKHGGKYKMDLNNMAKNMYCVVYVDKAFYRGLIANIPDNFTEEKKAYIFLFDYGCVTVTSLDHLYYLYEKLFHIPQFAVRASLSHVQPYDKTMWKYSVVKRFSELVSAKVLLCVLECTNPNRKIVEISIGDVREFSSVIDVGDILISEKLAKSVISRANHEIKEKIKTRYVPKTKYPHLFPSFEAIESGMVPPCVHTTELLWQCIARDVLFRPYFAYNGVEN
;
A
#
# COMPACT_ATOMS: atom_id res chain seq x y z
N MET A 1 42.69 6.89 -5.63
CA MET A 1 42.59 7.74 -4.42
C MET A 1 41.61 7.08 -3.47
N ASN A 2 42.12 6.61 -2.34
CA ASN A 2 41.40 5.83 -1.34
C ASN A 2 40.46 6.73 -0.54
N SER A 3 39.15 6.66 -0.79
CA SER A 3 38.15 7.09 0.19
C SER A 3 37.83 5.90 1.08
N THR A 4 38.50 5.79 2.23
CA THR A 4 38.02 4.98 3.34
C THR A 4 36.56 5.35 3.63
N PRO A 5 35.62 4.38 3.78
CA PRO A 5 34.27 4.68 4.19
C PRO A 5 34.31 5.04 5.68
N ASN A 6 34.66 6.30 5.93
CA ASN A 6 34.74 6.92 7.23
C ASN A 6 33.38 6.77 7.94
N LYS A 7 33.47 6.56 9.25
CA LYS A 7 32.40 6.49 10.25
C LYS A 7 31.09 7.15 9.80
N ILE A 8 29.95 6.48 10.02
CA ILE A 8 28.64 7.13 9.93
C ILE A 8 28.71 8.38 10.81
N ASN A 9 28.51 9.53 10.19
CA ASN A 9 28.65 10.81 10.86
C ASN A 9 27.62 10.89 12.00
N LEU A 10 28.01 11.20 13.23
CA LEU A 10 27.05 11.39 14.32
C LEU A 10 26.02 12.47 13.97
N ASN A 11 26.41 13.48 13.18
CA ASN A 11 25.49 14.49 12.64
C ASN A 11 24.48 13.90 11.65
N TYR A 12 24.82 12.79 10.98
CA TYR A 12 23.88 12.03 10.17
C TYR A 12 22.81 11.40 11.06
N ILE A 13 23.20 10.63 12.08
CA ILE A 13 22.26 9.99 13.02
C ILE A 13 21.41 11.03 13.75
N LEU A 14 22.01 12.12 14.23
CA LEU A 14 21.32 13.20 14.93
C LEU A 14 20.39 14.01 14.00
N SER A 15 20.76 14.23 12.72
CA SER A 15 19.88 14.90 11.75
C SER A 15 18.72 14.02 11.25
N HIS A 16 18.79 12.70 11.45
CA HIS A 16 17.68 11.79 11.14
C HIS A 16 16.54 11.85 12.17
N SER A 17 16.71 12.55 13.29
CA SER A 17 15.60 12.89 14.19
C SER A 17 14.65 13.92 13.56
N ASP A 18 15.14 14.73 12.61
CA ASP A 18 14.36 15.73 11.86
C ASP A 18 14.05 15.23 10.44
N GLN A 19 13.09 14.31 10.34
CA GLN A 19 12.63 13.72 9.07
C GLN A 19 11.91 14.73 8.15
N THR A 20 11.59 15.94 8.64
CA THR A 20 10.87 16.96 7.85
C THR A 20 11.70 17.46 6.67
N LYS A 21 13.03 17.31 6.72
CA LYS A 21 13.97 17.71 5.66
C LYS A 21 14.10 16.69 4.52
N TYR A 22 13.74 15.43 4.73
CA TYR A 22 14.00 14.34 3.79
C TYR A 22 12.72 13.68 3.31
N LYS A 23 12.02 14.31 2.35
CA LYS A 23 10.87 13.69 1.68
C LYS A 23 11.34 12.85 0.51
N ILE A 24 11.11 11.54 0.56
CA ILE A 24 11.42 10.65 -0.56
C ILE A 24 10.52 11.01 -1.76
N PRO A 25 11.08 11.23 -2.96
CA PRO A 25 10.29 11.46 -4.16
C PRO A 25 9.37 10.29 -4.47
N HIS A 26 8.27 10.51 -5.18
CA HIS A 26 7.35 9.43 -5.55
C HIS A 26 7.48 9.11 -7.05
N CYS A 27 7.55 7.83 -7.46
CA CYS A 27 7.63 7.46 -8.87
C CYS A 27 6.46 8.03 -9.70
N TYR A 28 5.26 8.06 -9.12
CA TYR A 28 4.11 8.83 -9.66
C TYR A 28 4.47 10.24 -10.13
N ASP A 29 5.18 11.04 -9.32
CA ASP A 29 5.50 12.44 -9.64
C ASP A 29 6.56 12.56 -10.74
N ARG A 30 7.40 11.53 -10.91
CA ARG A 30 8.44 11.49 -11.94
C ARG A 30 7.94 10.95 -13.28
N GLN A 31 6.73 10.42 -13.31
CA GLN A 31 6.13 9.88 -14.51
C GLN A 31 5.17 10.89 -15.13
N GLN A 32 5.34 11.15 -16.43
CA GLN A 32 4.36 11.91 -17.21
C GLN A 32 3.24 10.97 -17.64
N TRP A 33 2.26 10.78 -16.77
CA TRP A 33 1.10 9.94 -17.04
C TRP A 33 0.24 10.52 -18.16
N LYS A 34 -0.02 9.70 -19.18
CA LYS A 34 -0.89 10.03 -20.32
C LYS A 34 -2.05 9.05 -20.35
N ILE A 35 -3.28 9.57 -20.34
CA ILE A 35 -4.51 8.77 -20.42
C ILE A 35 -4.56 8.06 -21.78
N GLY A 36 -5.02 6.81 -21.79
CA GLY A 36 -5.07 5.93 -22.97
C GLY A 36 -3.74 5.23 -23.28
N GLU A 37 -2.62 5.64 -22.68
CA GLU A 37 -1.34 4.97 -22.89
C GLU A 37 -1.25 3.67 -22.11
N THR A 38 -0.45 2.76 -22.66
CA THR A 38 -0.17 1.45 -22.06
C THR A 38 1.15 1.47 -21.29
N TYR A 39 1.15 0.89 -20.09
CA TYR A 39 2.34 0.76 -19.24
C TYR A 39 2.57 -0.68 -18.86
N ARG A 40 3.84 -1.10 -18.84
CA ARG A 40 4.26 -2.39 -18.28
C ARG A 40 4.30 -2.27 -16.75
N ILE A 41 3.63 -3.16 -16.04
CA ILE A 41 3.50 -3.11 -14.58
C ILE A 41 3.70 -4.47 -13.92
N ARG A 42 4.03 -4.44 -12.64
CA ARG A 42 3.85 -5.55 -11.69
C ARG A 42 2.89 -5.09 -10.61
N VAL A 43 1.92 -5.92 -10.21
CA VAL A 43 1.09 -5.63 -9.04
C VAL A 43 1.90 -5.97 -7.78
N GLY A 44 2.02 -4.99 -6.88
CA GLY A 44 2.64 -5.13 -5.57
C GLY A 44 1.63 -5.67 -4.56
N HIS A 45 1.25 -4.85 -3.59
CA HIS A 45 0.20 -5.23 -2.64
C HIS A 45 -1.21 -5.03 -3.21
N ILE A 46 -2.14 -5.88 -2.80
CA ILE A 46 -3.57 -5.79 -3.07
C ILE A 46 -4.30 -5.73 -1.73
N TYR A 47 -5.00 -4.62 -1.46
CA TYR A 47 -6.02 -4.59 -0.43
C TYR A 47 -7.33 -5.11 -1.01
N ASP A 48 -7.79 -4.51 -2.12
CA ASP A 48 -8.94 -4.94 -2.92
C ASP A 48 -8.85 -4.40 -4.37
N PRO A 49 -9.75 -4.76 -5.31
CA PRO A 49 -9.74 -4.23 -6.67
C PRO A 49 -9.83 -2.71 -6.81
N SER A 50 -10.33 -1.98 -5.80
CA SER A 50 -10.34 -0.52 -5.78
C SER A 50 -9.10 0.07 -5.10
N LYS A 51 -8.28 -0.76 -4.45
CA LYS A 51 -7.12 -0.35 -3.63
C LYS A 51 -6.00 -1.38 -3.73
N PHE A 52 -5.07 -1.14 -4.64
CA PHE A 52 -3.84 -1.91 -4.73
C PHE A 52 -2.69 -0.98 -5.13
N TRP A 53 -1.49 -1.53 -5.17
CA TRP A 53 -0.30 -0.79 -5.57
C TRP A 53 0.34 -1.49 -6.76
N ILE A 54 0.82 -0.69 -7.71
CA ILE A 54 1.55 -1.15 -8.88
C ILE A 54 2.99 -0.65 -8.86
N VAL A 55 3.86 -1.36 -9.56
CA VAL A 55 5.23 -0.96 -9.85
C VAL A 55 5.41 -0.96 -11.37
N PHE A 56 5.45 0.23 -11.98
CA PHE A 56 5.64 0.38 -13.43
C PHE A 56 7.13 0.39 -13.86
N LYS A 57 8.04 0.53 -12.88
CA LYS A 57 9.50 0.45 -13.04
C LYS A 57 10.05 -0.84 -12.42
N GLU A 58 9.42 -1.96 -12.73
CA GLU A 58 9.67 -3.26 -12.08
C GLU A 58 11.14 -3.72 -12.15
N ARG A 59 11.81 -3.51 -13.29
CA ARG A 59 13.23 -3.88 -13.46
C ARG A 59 14.16 -3.00 -12.64
N GLU A 60 13.86 -1.69 -12.57
CA GLU A 60 14.63 -0.76 -11.75
C GLU A 60 14.48 -1.11 -10.27
N LEU A 61 13.27 -1.48 -9.83
CA LEU A 61 13.03 -1.96 -8.47
C LEU A 61 13.84 -3.23 -8.18
N ASP A 62 13.89 -4.21 -9.08
CA ASP A 62 14.64 -5.45 -8.85
C ASP A 62 16.14 -5.20 -8.69
N ILE A 63 16.72 -4.34 -9.54
CA ILE A 63 18.14 -3.93 -9.44
C ILE A 63 18.37 -3.17 -8.13
N PHE A 64 17.49 -2.24 -7.81
CA PHE A 64 17.56 -1.44 -6.59
C PHE A 64 17.45 -2.32 -5.33
N GLN A 65 16.52 -3.25 -5.31
CA GLN A 65 16.29 -4.18 -4.21
C GLN A 65 17.51 -5.09 -3.99
N LYS A 66 18.19 -5.51 -5.06
CA LYS A 66 19.46 -6.22 -4.96
C LYS A 66 20.53 -5.35 -4.30
N PHE A 67 20.68 -4.09 -4.73
CA PHE A 67 21.61 -3.14 -4.13
C PHE A 67 21.35 -2.94 -2.63
N VAL A 68 20.10 -2.69 -2.23
CA VAL A 68 19.71 -2.51 -0.82
C VAL A 68 20.10 -3.76 0.00
N ASN A 69 19.76 -4.95 -0.49
CA ASN A 69 20.12 -6.19 0.18
C ASN A 69 21.64 -6.35 0.34
N ASP A 70 22.42 -6.18 -0.73
CA ASP A 70 23.87 -6.36 -0.69
C ASP A 70 24.54 -5.33 0.22
N PHE A 71 24.07 -4.09 0.19
CA PHE A 71 24.55 -3.01 1.06
C PHE A 71 24.30 -3.33 2.54
N TYR A 72 23.07 -3.65 2.94
CA TYR A 72 22.72 -3.87 4.34
C TYR A 72 23.21 -5.23 4.86
N LYS A 73 23.39 -6.25 4.03
CA LYS A 73 24.11 -7.48 4.42
C LYS A 73 25.55 -7.18 4.82
N LYS A 74 26.24 -6.29 4.08
CA LYS A 74 27.66 -5.96 4.32
C LYS A 74 27.86 -4.89 5.38
N HIS A 75 26.95 -3.93 5.49
CA HIS A 75 27.12 -2.72 6.29
C HIS A 75 26.04 -2.52 7.37
N GLY A 76 25.03 -3.40 7.45
CA GLY A 76 23.85 -3.22 8.29
C GLY A 76 24.14 -3.02 9.77
N GLY A 77 25.20 -3.65 10.31
CA GLY A 77 25.62 -3.44 11.71
C GLY A 77 25.89 -1.97 12.06
N LYS A 78 26.38 -1.17 11.10
CA LYS A 78 26.60 0.27 11.29
C LYS A 78 25.31 1.07 11.26
N TYR A 79 24.31 0.61 10.52
CA TYR A 79 23.04 1.31 10.32
C TYR A 79 21.96 0.86 11.30
N LYS A 80 22.29 0.07 12.33
CA LYS A 80 21.29 -0.37 13.30
C LYS A 80 20.66 0.84 13.99
N MET A 81 19.33 0.86 14.09
CA MET A 81 18.62 1.91 14.82
C MET A 81 18.67 1.68 16.32
N ASP A 82 18.87 2.75 17.09
CA ASP A 82 18.64 2.74 18.54
C ASP A 82 17.13 2.74 18.81
N LEU A 83 16.68 1.85 19.69
CA LEU A 83 15.27 1.72 20.10
C LEU A 83 14.69 3.04 20.62
N ASN A 84 15.50 3.88 21.26
CA ASN A 84 15.07 5.16 21.81
C ASN A 84 14.88 6.26 20.74
N ASN A 85 15.43 6.05 19.55
CA ASN A 85 15.40 7.02 18.45
C ASN A 85 14.36 6.66 17.37
N MET A 86 13.50 5.68 17.62
CA MET A 86 12.46 5.26 16.68
C MET A 86 11.18 6.05 16.92
N ALA A 87 10.64 6.65 15.86
CA ALA A 87 9.40 7.39 15.90
C ALA A 87 8.56 7.13 14.65
N LYS A 88 7.25 7.33 14.78
CA LYS A 88 6.31 7.31 13.66
C LYS A 88 6.75 8.32 12.58
N ASN A 89 6.52 7.97 11.33
CA ASN A 89 6.90 8.72 10.13
C ASN A 89 8.41 8.83 9.86
N MET A 90 9.25 8.01 10.51
CA MET A 90 10.65 7.91 10.16
C MET A 90 10.89 6.93 9.01
N TYR A 91 11.66 7.34 8.01
CA TYR A 91 12.15 6.43 6.98
C TYR A 91 13.22 5.50 7.54
N CYS A 92 13.14 4.22 7.18
CA CYS A 92 14.03 3.18 7.66
C CYS A 92 14.30 2.13 6.56
N VAL A 93 15.16 1.20 6.89
CA VAL A 93 15.25 -0.11 6.24
C VAL A 93 14.87 -1.16 7.26
N VAL A 94 14.06 -2.13 6.85
CA VAL A 94 13.60 -3.24 7.68
C VAL A 94 14.11 -4.56 7.14
N TYR A 95 14.58 -5.43 8.03
CA TYR A 95 14.87 -6.82 7.70
C TYR A 95 13.65 -7.70 8.00
N VAL A 96 13.06 -8.28 6.95
CA VAL A 96 11.89 -9.17 7.05
C VAL A 96 11.97 -10.21 5.93
N ASP A 97 11.50 -11.43 6.18
CA ASP A 97 11.52 -12.53 5.20
C ASP A 97 12.87 -12.74 4.52
N LYS A 98 13.95 -12.64 5.31
CA LYS A 98 15.35 -12.83 4.88
C LYS A 98 15.87 -11.79 3.88
N ALA A 99 15.22 -10.63 3.78
CA ALA A 99 15.63 -9.52 2.92
C ALA A 99 15.47 -8.16 3.59
N PHE A 100 16.20 -7.16 3.09
CA PHE A 100 16.15 -5.77 3.54
C PHE A 100 15.29 -4.94 2.59
N TYR A 101 14.31 -4.21 3.12
CA TYR A 101 13.41 -3.37 2.34
C TYR A 101 13.43 -1.94 2.86
N ARG A 102 13.29 -0.94 1.98
CA ARG A 102 12.99 0.42 2.45
C ARG A 102 11.57 0.47 3.00
N GLY A 103 11.40 1.23 4.07
CA GLY A 103 10.09 1.42 4.67
C GLY A 103 9.96 2.71 5.45
N LEU A 104 8.74 2.98 5.87
CA LEU A 104 8.37 4.06 6.77
C LEU A 104 7.79 3.45 8.05
N ILE A 105 8.25 3.89 9.21
CA ILE A 105 7.63 3.50 10.49
C ILE A 105 6.22 4.09 10.54
N ALA A 106 5.23 3.28 10.21
CA ALA A 106 3.84 3.68 10.09
C ALA A 106 3.18 3.82 11.47
N ASN A 107 3.50 2.89 12.38
CA ASN A 107 3.02 2.91 13.75
C ASN A 107 3.96 2.14 14.69
N ILE A 108 4.07 2.60 15.94
CA ILE A 108 4.71 1.89 17.04
C ILE A 108 3.65 1.80 18.14
N PRO A 109 2.96 0.66 18.32
CA PRO A 109 1.97 0.52 19.37
C PRO A 109 2.60 0.70 20.75
N ASP A 110 1.91 1.38 21.66
CA ASP A 110 2.34 1.61 23.04
C ASP A 110 2.32 0.33 23.92
N ASN A 111 1.95 -0.82 23.35
CA ASN A 111 1.54 -2.00 24.10
C ASN A 111 2.72 -2.80 24.68
N PHE A 112 2.55 -3.16 25.94
CA PHE A 112 3.45 -3.90 26.82
C PHE A 112 3.61 -5.39 26.47
N THR A 113 4.23 -5.71 25.33
CA THR A 113 4.75 -7.07 25.07
C THR A 113 6.27 -7.09 25.14
N GLU A 114 6.85 -8.22 25.56
CA GLU A 114 8.31 -8.43 25.64
C GLU A 114 9.01 -8.17 24.30
N GLU A 115 8.31 -8.39 23.18
CA GLU A 115 8.74 -8.00 21.85
C GLU A 115 8.07 -6.67 21.44
N LYS A 116 8.81 -5.56 21.49
CA LYS A 116 8.33 -4.30 20.91
C LYS A 116 8.25 -4.46 19.38
N LYS A 117 7.05 -4.33 18.81
CA LYS A 117 6.80 -4.45 17.37
C LYS A 117 6.47 -3.10 16.75
N ALA A 118 6.77 -2.92 15.47
CA ALA A 118 6.34 -1.77 14.67
C ALA A 118 5.66 -2.21 13.38
N TYR A 119 4.72 -1.37 12.94
CA TYR A 119 4.12 -1.45 11.62
C TYR A 119 4.99 -0.63 10.66
N ILE A 120 5.49 -1.27 9.61
CA ILE A 120 6.37 -0.66 8.62
C ILE A 120 5.68 -0.69 7.26
N PHE A 121 5.51 0.48 6.65
CA PHE A 121 5.01 0.58 5.28
C PHE A 121 6.18 0.44 4.31
N LEU A 122 6.22 -0.68 3.58
CA LEU A 122 7.18 -0.93 2.51
C LEU A 122 6.75 -0.15 1.27
N PHE A 123 7.06 1.15 1.24
CA PHE A 123 6.57 2.09 0.23
C PHE A 123 7.04 1.80 -1.20
N ASP A 124 8.00 0.89 -1.39
CA ASP A 124 8.40 0.41 -2.71
C ASP A 124 7.47 -0.69 -3.27
N TYR A 125 6.65 -1.30 -2.40
CA TYR A 125 5.76 -2.42 -2.71
C TYR A 125 4.29 -2.15 -2.37
N GLY A 126 4.03 -1.17 -1.51
CA GLY A 126 2.68 -0.80 -1.09
C GLY A 126 2.10 -1.65 0.03
N CYS A 127 2.89 -2.49 0.71
CA CYS A 127 2.41 -3.32 1.82
C CYS A 127 2.87 -2.82 3.18
N VAL A 128 2.04 -3.05 4.20
CA VAL A 128 2.43 -2.88 5.60
C VAL A 128 2.81 -4.24 6.18
N THR A 129 3.95 -4.30 6.85
CA THR A 129 4.43 -5.47 7.58
C THR A 129 4.59 -5.15 9.06
N VAL A 130 4.53 -6.18 9.91
CA VAL A 130 4.76 -6.07 11.36
C VAL A 130 6.06 -6.78 11.68
N THR A 131 6.99 -6.08 12.31
CA THR A 131 8.31 -6.64 12.66
C THR A 131 8.75 -6.21 14.05
N SER A 132 9.76 -6.88 14.61
CA SER A 132 10.45 -6.40 15.82
C SER A 132 11.17 -5.07 15.53
N LEU A 133 11.21 -4.18 16.52
CA LEU A 133 12.03 -2.97 16.45
C LEU A 133 13.51 -3.29 16.21
N ASP A 134 13.98 -4.45 16.69
CA ASP A 134 15.34 -4.93 16.45
C ASP A 134 15.60 -5.31 14.99
N HIS A 135 14.64 -5.20 14.08
CA HIS A 135 14.87 -5.41 12.64
C HIS A 135 14.97 -4.10 11.85
N LEU A 136 15.01 -2.96 12.53
CA LEU A 136 15.07 -1.64 11.90
C LEU A 136 16.49 -1.09 11.81
N TYR A 137 16.74 -0.44 10.68
CA TYR A 137 18.00 0.16 10.31
C TYR A 137 17.76 1.58 9.77
N TYR A 138 18.68 2.51 10.05
CA TYR A 138 18.68 3.83 9.47
C TYR A 138 18.80 3.71 7.95
N LEU A 139 17.97 4.46 7.22
CA LEU A 139 18.06 4.55 5.76
C LEU A 139 19.41 5.18 5.38
N TYR A 140 20.08 4.64 4.36
CA TYR A 140 21.33 5.21 3.83
C TYR A 140 21.03 6.48 3.01
N GLU A 141 21.86 7.51 3.16
CA GLU A 141 21.58 8.89 2.73
C GLU A 141 21.24 9.00 1.25
N LYS A 142 21.99 8.26 0.42
CA LYS A 142 21.80 8.27 -1.03
C LYS A 142 20.49 7.64 -1.44
N LEU A 143 19.89 6.81 -0.58
CA LEU A 143 18.61 6.15 -0.84
C LEU A 143 17.41 7.10 -0.69
N PHE A 144 17.56 8.27 -0.05
CA PHE A 144 16.48 9.27 -0.01
C PHE A 144 16.21 9.92 -1.37
N HIS A 145 17.19 9.94 -2.27
CA HIS A 145 17.05 10.52 -3.61
C HIS A 145 16.41 9.57 -4.63
N ILE A 146 16.34 8.28 -4.29
CA ILE A 146 15.70 7.25 -5.11
C ILE A 146 14.19 7.31 -4.84
N PRO A 147 13.34 7.51 -5.85
CA PRO A 147 11.90 7.58 -5.62
C PRO A 147 11.34 6.30 -5.03
N GLN A 148 10.25 6.40 -4.28
CA GLN A 148 9.46 5.22 -3.92
C GLN A 148 8.79 4.62 -5.16
N PHE A 149 8.83 3.30 -5.27
CA PHE A 149 8.43 2.58 -6.48
C PHE A 149 6.93 2.30 -6.59
N ALA A 150 6.23 2.06 -5.47
CA ALA A 150 4.82 1.73 -5.49
C ALA A 150 3.96 2.95 -5.85
N VAL A 151 2.99 2.74 -6.73
CA VAL A 151 1.97 3.72 -7.11
C VAL A 151 0.61 3.15 -6.77
N ARG A 152 -0.21 3.94 -6.08
CA ARG A 152 -1.58 3.56 -5.71
C ARG A 152 -2.43 3.42 -6.97
N ALA A 153 -3.23 2.37 -7.04
CA ALA A 153 -4.03 2.04 -8.21
C ALA A 153 -5.40 1.46 -7.85
N SER A 154 -6.34 1.61 -8.78
CA SER A 154 -7.66 0.98 -8.77
C SER A 154 -7.99 0.42 -10.14
N LEU A 155 -8.76 -0.67 -10.19
CA LEU A 155 -9.32 -1.17 -11.44
C LEU A 155 -10.39 -0.20 -11.92
N SER A 156 -10.37 0.09 -13.21
CA SER A 156 -11.39 0.86 -13.90
C SER A 156 -12.69 0.05 -14.04
N HIS A 157 -13.81 0.77 -14.16
CA HIS A 157 -15.10 0.21 -14.60
C HIS A 157 -15.72 -0.92 -13.75
N VAL A 158 -15.15 -1.27 -12.59
CA VAL A 158 -15.65 -2.32 -11.71
C VAL A 158 -16.07 -1.81 -10.34
N GLN A 159 -17.11 -2.42 -9.77
CA GLN A 159 -17.54 -2.17 -8.39
C GLN A 159 -18.04 -3.46 -7.71
N PRO A 160 -18.08 -3.53 -6.37
CA PRO A 160 -18.71 -4.64 -5.67
C PRO A 160 -20.19 -4.80 -6.02
N TYR A 161 -20.68 -6.05 -6.00
CA TYR A 161 -22.06 -6.38 -6.34
C TYR A 161 -23.11 -5.64 -5.51
N ASP A 162 -22.86 -5.52 -4.21
CA ASP A 162 -23.75 -4.90 -3.22
C ASP A 162 -23.41 -3.41 -2.99
N LYS A 163 -22.45 -2.85 -3.74
CA LYS A 163 -21.91 -1.49 -3.55
C LYS A 163 -21.32 -1.23 -2.15
N THR A 164 -21.14 -2.27 -1.33
CA THR A 164 -20.67 -2.15 0.05
C THR A 164 -19.16 -2.34 0.18
N MET A 165 -18.63 -3.55 0.04
CA MET A 165 -17.22 -3.88 0.18
C MET A 165 -16.87 -5.07 -0.71
N TRP A 166 -15.63 -5.12 -1.18
CA TRP A 166 -15.11 -6.30 -1.85
C TRP A 166 -14.96 -7.44 -0.85
N LYS A 167 -15.49 -8.62 -1.20
CA LYS A 167 -15.30 -9.84 -0.42
C LYS A 167 -13.91 -10.40 -0.66
N TYR A 168 -13.35 -11.09 0.32
CA TYR A 168 -12.05 -11.75 0.20
C TYR A 168 -11.99 -12.72 -0.98
N SER A 169 -13.07 -13.41 -1.30
CA SER A 169 -13.13 -14.28 -2.48
C SER A 169 -12.81 -13.55 -3.79
N VAL A 170 -13.28 -12.30 -3.94
CA VAL A 170 -12.98 -11.46 -5.11
C VAL A 170 -11.52 -10.99 -5.08
N VAL A 171 -11.02 -10.59 -3.91
CA VAL A 171 -9.61 -10.20 -3.73
C VAL A 171 -8.67 -11.35 -4.06
N LYS A 172 -9.00 -12.57 -3.60
CA LYS A 172 -8.26 -13.80 -3.91
C LYS A 172 -8.25 -14.05 -5.42
N ARG A 173 -9.41 -13.97 -6.08
CA ARG A 173 -9.50 -14.16 -7.54
C ARG A 173 -8.69 -13.11 -8.31
N PHE A 174 -8.82 -11.84 -7.92
CA PHE A 174 -8.02 -10.77 -8.50
C PHE A 174 -6.52 -11.03 -8.33
N SER A 175 -6.09 -11.46 -7.14
CA SER A 175 -4.71 -11.84 -6.86
C SER A 175 -4.22 -13.00 -7.75
N GLU A 176 -5.03 -14.05 -7.98
CA GLU A 176 -4.69 -15.15 -8.90
C GLU A 176 -4.49 -14.66 -10.35
N LEU A 177 -5.26 -13.66 -10.77
CA LEU A 177 -5.18 -13.09 -12.11
C LEU A 177 -3.93 -12.24 -12.30
N VAL A 178 -3.43 -11.53 -11.27
CA VAL A 178 -2.34 -10.55 -11.43
C VAL A 178 -1.01 -10.91 -10.78
N SER A 179 -0.99 -11.78 -9.77
CA SER A 179 0.20 -12.08 -8.98
C SER A 179 1.27 -12.82 -9.79
N ALA A 180 2.53 -12.57 -9.45
CA ALA A 180 3.71 -13.19 -10.08
C ALA A 180 3.80 -13.01 -11.61
N LYS A 181 3.18 -11.95 -12.14
CA LYS A 181 3.20 -11.60 -13.56
C LYS A 181 3.71 -10.18 -13.78
N VAL A 182 4.29 -9.99 -14.95
CA VAL A 182 4.41 -8.65 -15.54
C VAL A 182 3.24 -8.51 -16.51
N LEU A 183 2.45 -7.46 -16.33
CA LEU A 183 1.21 -7.20 -17.05
C LEU A 183 1.35 -5.91 -17.86
N LEU A 184 0.40 -5.68 -18.76
CA LEU A 184 0.17 -4.37 -19.35
C LEU A 184 -1.06 -3.76 -18.69
N CYS A 185 -1.03 -2.45 -18.48
CA CYS A 185 -2.22 -1.71 -18.08
C CYS A 185 -2.44 -0.52 -19.01
N VAL A 186 -3.70 -0.20 -19.28
CA VAL A 186 -4.11 1.06 -19.91
C VAL A 186 -4.48 2.04 -18.82
N LEU A 187 -3.95 3.26 -18.89
CA LEU A 187 -4.30 4.31 -17.94
C LEU A 187 -5.62 4.97 -18.34
N GLU A 188 -6.65 4.83 -17.52
CA GLU A 188 -7.97 5.42 -17.78
C GLU A 188 -8.11 6.81 -17.13
N CYS A 189 -7.63 6.96 -15.90
CA CYS A 189 -7.72 8.23 -15.19
C CYS A 189 -6.61 8.41 -14.16
N THR A 190 -6.43 9.64 -13.69
CA THR A 190 -5.52 9.96 -12.59
C THR A 190 -6.20 10.83 -11.54
N ASN A 191 -5.79 10.65 -10.29
CA ASN A 191 -6.06 11.57 -9.20
C ASN A 191 -4.71 12.11 -8.67
N PRO A 192 -4.21 13.24 -9.19
CA PRO A 192 -2.90 13.78 -8.82
C PRO A 192 -2.78 14.14 -7.34
N ASN A 193 -3.87 14.66 -6.74
CA ASN A 193 -3.89 15.05 -5.33
C ASN A 193 -3.64 13.85 -4.39
N ARG A 194 -4.14 12.67 -4.76
CA ARG A 194 -4.00 11.44 -3.97
C ARG A 194 -2.96 10.48 -4.55
N LYS A 195 -2.36 10.83 -5.69
CA LYS A 195 -1.39 10.02 -6.46
C LYS A 195 -1.92 8.63 -6.80
N ILE A 196 -3.18 8.56 -7.23
CA ILE A 196 -3.86 7.32 -7.63
C ILE A 196 -3.99 7.29 -9.15
N VAL A 197 -3.77 6.12 -9.74
CA VAL A 197 -4.09 5.82 -11.14
C VAL A 197 -5.28 4.85 -11.22
N GLU A 198 -6.23 5.11 -12.10
CA GLU A 198 -7.29 4.15 -12.44
C GLU A 198 -6.90 3.47 -13.74
N ILE A 199 -6.87 2.13 -13.74
CA ILE A 199 -6.28 1.35 -14.82
C ILE A 199 -7.13 0.14 -15.21
N SER A 200 -7.11 -0.18 -16.48
CA SER A 200 -7.53 -1.47 -17.04
C SER A 200 -6.29 -2.38 -17.12
N ILE A 201 -6.37 -3.66 -16.80
CA ILE A 201 -5.20 -4.57 -16.70
C ILE A 201 -5.39 -5.76 -17.62
N GLY A 202 -4.37 -6.04 -18.45
CA GLY A 202 -4.34 -7.18 -19.35
C GLY A 202 -3.06 -7.99 -19.27
N ASP A 203 -3.16 -9.29 -19.59
CA ASP A 203 -1.99 -10.18 -19.71
C ASP A 203 -1.30 -9.98 -21.07
N VAL A 204 0.04 -10.03 -21.05
CA VAL A 204 0.89 -9.79 -22.23
C VAL A 204 0.94 -11.01 -23.16
N ARG A 205 0.46 -12.17 -22.71
CA ARG A 205 0.70 -13.45 -23.36
C ARG A 205 -0.06 -13.69 -24.65
N GLU A 206 -1.07 -12.89 -24.99
CA GLU A 206 -1.89 -13.11 -26.20
C GLU A 206 -2.03 -11.82 -27.03
N PHE A 207 -1.26 -11.73 -28.11
CA PHE A 207 -1.24 -10.59 -29.05
C PHE A 207 -2.49 -10.47 -29.95
N SER A 208 -3.60 -11.15 -29.65
CA SER A 208 -4.86 -11.03 -30.42
C SER A 208 -6.08 -10.64 -29.58
N SER A 209 -6.05 -10.82 -28.26
CA SER A 209 -7.16 -10.45 -27.37
C SER A 209 -6.65 -10.24 -25.96
N VAL A 210 -6.29 -8.99 -25.64
CA VAL A 210 -6.02 -8.61 -24.25
C VAL A 210 -7.36 -8.63 -23.51
N ILE A 211 -7.60 -9.68 -22.73
CA ILE A 211 -8.79 -9.73 -21.86
C ILE A 211 -8.50 -8.91 -20.61
N ASP A 212 -9.31 -7.88 -20.37
CA ASP A 212 -9.21 -7.06 -19.18
C ASP A 212 -9.58 -7.86 -17.93
N VAL A 213 -8.80 -7.71 -16.87
CA VAL A 213 -9.01 -8.39 -15.59
C VAL A 213 -10.35 -8.00 -14.96
N GLY A 214 -10.78 -6.73 -15.11
CA GLY A 214 -12.09 -6.27 -14.69
C GLY A 214 -13.22 -6.99 -15.42
N ASP A 215 -13.10 -7.18 -16.74
CA ASP A 215 -14.05 -7.96 -17.54
C ASP A 215 -14.13 -9.42 -17.09
N ILE A 216 -13.01 -10.05 -16.74
CA ILE A 216 -13.00 -11.41 -16.16
C ILE A 216 -13.81 -11.42 -14.86
N LEU A 217 -13.55 -10.49 -13.94
CA LEU A 217 -14.29 -10.40 -12.67
C LEU A 217 -15.79 -10.17 -12.89
N ILE A 218 -16.19 -9.39 -13.91
CA ILE A 218 -17.59 -9.19 -14.27
C ILE A 218 -18.21 -10.49 -14.80
N SER A 219 -17.53 -11.16 -15.73
CA SER A 219 -18.02 -12.41 -16.35
C SER A 219 -18.20 -13.54 -15.34
N GLU A 220 -17.33 -13.62 -14.34
CA GLU A 220 -17.36 -14.58 -13.23
C GLU A 220 -18.39 -14.21 -12.15
N LYS A 221 -19.14 -13.12 -12.34
CA LYS A 221 -20.09 -12.57 -11.37
C LYS A 221 -19.47 -12.22 -10.02
N LEU A 222 -18.23 -11.72 -10.05
CA LEU A 222 -17.47 -11.22 -8.90
C LEU A 222 -17.46 -9.68 -8.81
N ALA A 223 -17.65 -8.98 -9.93
CA ALA A 223 -17.83 -7.53 -10.01
C ALA A 223 -19.05 -7.11 -10.85
N LYS A 224 -19.52 -5.88 -10.65
CA LYS A 224 -20.47 -5.21 -11.56
C LYS A 224 -19.75 -4.14 -12.38
N SER A 225 -20.16 -4.01 -13.65
CA SER A 225 -19.70 -2.91 -14.50
C SER A 225 -20.26 -1.56 -14.04
N VAL A 226 -19.46 -0.51 -14.20
CA VAL A 226 -19.79 0.89 -13.89
C VAL A 226 -19.86 1.67 -15.20
N ILE A 227 -20.86 1.41 -16.04
CA ILE A 227 -21.09 2.22 -17.25
C ILE A 227 -21.99 3.40 -16.88
N SER A 228 -21.37 4.58 -16.76
CA SER A 228 -21.98 5.91 -16.55
C SER A 228 -22.66 6.18 -15.20
N ARG A 229 -22.58 7.45 -14.77
CA ARG A 229 -23.09 8.00 -13.50
C ARG A 229 -24.63 7.87 -13.39
N ALA A 230 -25.12 6.69 -13.05
CA ALA A 230 -26.48 6.55 -12.51
C ALA A 230 -26.41 6.82 -11.00
N ASN A 231 -26.82 8.03 -10.61
CA ASN A 231 -27.17 8.37 -9.23
C ASN A 231 -28.22 7.37 -8.72
N HIS A 232 -27.78 6.37 -7.98
CA HIS A 232 -28.67 5.54 -7.17
C HIS A 232 -28.32 5.78 -5.71
N GLU A 233 -29.11 6.62 -5.05
CA GLU A 233 -29.11 6.76 -3.61
C GLU A 233 -29.38 5.38 -2.99
N ILE A 234 -28.45 4.91 -2.17
CA ILE A 234 -28.68 3.73 -1.32
C ILE A 234 -29.47 4.23 -0.12
N LYS A 235 -30.80 4.07 -0.15
CA LYS A 235 -31.64 4.14 1.06
C LYS A 235 -31.74 2.75 1.67
N GLU A 236 -30.66 2.26 2.24
CA GLU A 236 -30.77 1.17 3.23
C GLU A 236 -30.86 1.80 4.62
N LYS A 237 -31.99 1.59 5.29
CA LYS A 237 -32.14 1.87 6.72
C LYS A 237 -31.32 0.84 7.50
N ILE A 238 -30.01 1.05 7.57
CA ILE A 238 -29.16 0.31 8.49
C ILE A 238 -29.48 0.83 9.90
N LYS A 239 -30.25 0.06 10.69
CA LYS A 239 -30.44 0.31 12.13
C LYS A 239 -29.17 -0.09 12.87
N THR A 240 -28.10 0.69 12.73
CA THR A 240 -26.87 0.53 13.52
C THR A 240 -26.66 1.75 14.39
N ARG A 241 -26.12 1.54 15.60
CA ARG A 241 -25.70 2.61 16.51
C ARG A 241 -24.63 3.53 15.90
N TYR A 242 -23.96 3.06 14.86
CA TYR A 242 -22.91 3.79 14.15
C TYR A 242 -23.21 3.84 12.66
N VAL A 243 -23.08 5.04 12.08
CA VAL A 243 -23.29 5.28 10.65
C VAL A 243 -21.97 5.63 9.96
N PRO A 244 -21.70 5.15 8.72
CA PRO A 244 -20.53 5.57 7.96
C PRO A 244 -20.56 7.08 7.71
N LYS A 245 -19.42 7.76 7.86
CA LYS A 245 -19.28 9.20 7.54
C LYS A 245 -19.20 9.49 6.04
N THR A 246 -19.43 8.48 5.20
CA THR A 246 -19.07 8.52 3.77
C THR A 246 -20.16 8.00 2.86
N LYS A 247 -20.28 8.64 1.70
CA LYS A 247 -21.24 8.29 0.65
C LYS A 247 -20.95 6.95 -0.02
N TYR A 248 -19.69 6.48 -0.01
CA TYR A 248 -19.26 5.26 -0.72
C TYR A 248 -18.41 4.35 0.18
N PRO A 249 -19.03 3.46 0.98
CA PRO A 249 -18.32 2.60 1.93
C PRO A 249 -17.24 1.70 1.31
N HIS A 250 -17.39 1.26 0.05
CA HIS A 250 -16.40 0.41 -0.64
C HIS A 250 -15.08 1.13 -0.95
N LEU A 251 -15.08 2.47 -0.90
CA LEU A 251 -13.87 3.28 -1.04
C LEU A 251 -13.09 3.41 0.29
N PHE A 252 -13.58 2.77 1.36
CA PHE A 252 -12.92 2.70 2.67
C PHE A 252 -12.34 1.29 2.91
N PRO A 253 -11.25 1.19 3.69
CA PRO A 253 -10.43 2.28 4.22
C PRO A 253 -9.69 3.05 3.11
N SER A 254 -9.18 4.25 3.40
CA SER A 254 -8.35 4.97 2.41
C SER A 254 -6.95 4.36 2.31
N PHE A 255 -6.25 4.61 1.21
CA PHE A 255 -4.83 4.25 1.07
C PHE A 255 -4.02 4.73 2.29
N GLU A 256 -4.21 5.98 2.70
CA GLU A 256 -3.50 6.59 3.83
C GLU A 256 -3.73 5.83 5.16
N ALA A 257 -4.93 5.29 5.39
CA ALA A 257 -5.19 4.49 6.60
C ALA A 257 -4.54 3.11 6.54
N ILE A 258 -4.52 2.48 5.36
CA ILE A 258 -3.82 1.20 5.16
C ILE A 258 -2.32 1.41 5.36
N GLU A 259 -1.74 2.40 4.67
CA GLU A 259 -0.30 2.71 4.71
C GLU A 259 0.19 3.16 6.09
N SER A 260 -0.68 3.78 6.89
CA SER A 260 -0.35 4.15 8.28
C SER A 260 -0.49 3.00 9.29
N GLY A 261 -0.96 1.82 8.85
CA GLY A 261 -1.22 0.69 9.74
C GLY A 261 -2.36 0.94 10.74
N MET A 262 -3.22 1.93 10.48
CA MET A 262 -4.38 2.25 11.34
C MET A 262 -5.51 1.23 11.21
N VAL A 263 -5.55 0.51 10.09
CA VAL A 263 -6.56 -0.50 9.76
C VAL A 263 -5.85 -1.78 9.33
N PRO A 264 -6.52 -2.93 9.31
CA PRO A 264 -5.93 -4.17 8.83
C PRO A 264 -5.35 -4.01 7.42
N PRO A 265 -4.23 -4.67 7.10
CA PRO A 265 -3.55 -4.47 5.82
C PRO A 265 -4.24 -5.18 4.66
N CYS A 266 -5.20 -6.08 4.89
CA CYS A 266 -5.94 -6.73 3.81
C CYS A 266 -7.38 -7.08 4.20
N VAL A 267 -8.20 -7.34 3.17
CA VAL A 267 -9.61 -7.74 3.34
C VAL A 267 -9.74 -9.08 4.08
N HIS A 268 -8.80 -10.02 3.91
CA HIS A 268 -8.83 -11.30 4.62
C HIS A 268 -8.79 -11.10 6.15
N THR A 269 -7.80 -10.35 6.63
CA THR A 269 -7.69 -10.03 8.07
C THR A 269 -8.91 -9.25 8.55
N THR A 270 -9.46 -8.37 7.71
CA THR A 270 -10.66 -7.59 8.04
C THR A 270 -11.86 -8.52 8.26
N GLU A 271 -12.11 -9.47 7.36
CA GLU A 271 -13.20 -10.44 7.47
C GLU A 271 -13.04 -11.37 8.68
N LEU A 272 -11.82 -11.81 8.99
CA LEU A 272 -11.54 -12.59 10.19
C LEU A 272 -11.84 -11.80 11.46
N LEU A 273 -11.40 -10.54 11.54
CA LEU A 273 -11.61 -9.70 12.71
C LEU A 273 -13.08 -9.34 12.93
N TRP A 274 -13.91 -9.28 11.89
CA TRP A 274 -15.35 -9.04 12.03
C TRP A 274 -16.08 -10.09 12.86
N GLN A 275 -15.51 -11.28 13.05
CA GLN A 275 -16.07 -12.30 13.94
C GLN A 275 -15.96 -11.90 15.42
N CYS A 276 -15.01 -11.02 15.75
CA CYS A 276 -14.65 -10.70 17.14
C CYS A 276 -14.75 -9.20 17.47
N ILE A 277 -14.68 -8.33 16.46
CA ILE A 277 -14.58 -6.88 16.62
C ILE A 277 -15.62 -6.22 15.71
N ALA A 278 -16.45 -5.37 16.32
CA ALA A 278 -17.45 -4.61 15.58
C ALA A 278 -16.80 -3.70 14.53
N ARG A 279 -17.47 -3.53 13.39
CA ARG A 279 -16.91 -2.83 12.23
C ARG A 279 -16.56 -1.38 12.52
N ASP A 280 -17.43 -0.68 13.24
CA ASP A 280 -17.24 0.69 13.71
C ASP A 280 -16.07 0.83 14.68
N VAL A 281 -15.69 -0.24 15.39
CA VAL A 281 -14.47 -0.25 16.22
C VAL A 281 -13.24 -0.41 15.33
N LEU A 282 -13.26 -1.37 14.41
CA LEU A 282 -12.13 -1.67 13.50
C LEU A 282 -11.80 -0.49 12.57
N PHE A 283 -12.84 0.25 12.17
CA PHE A 283 -12.75 1.39 11.25
C PHE A 283 -13.19 2.69 11.91
N ARG A 284 -12.98 2.83 13.23
CA ARG A 284 -13.43 3.97 14.06
C ARG A 284 -13.30 5.36 13.45
N PRO A 285 -12.21 5.73 12.75
CA PRO A 285 -12.11 7.03 12.10
C PRO A 285 -13.27 7.33 11.12
N TYR A 286 -13.84 6.29 10.51
CA TYR A 286 -14.82 6.36 9.43
C TYR A 286 -16.28 6.22 9.87
N PHE A 287 -16.54 5.95 11.14
CA PHE A 287 -17.88 5.79 11.69
C PHE A 287 -18.18 6.87 12.73
N ALA A 288 -19.44 7.32 12.78
CA ALA A 288 -19.94 8.24 13.79
C ALA A 288 -21.05 7.57 14.61
N TYR A 289 -21.07 7.83 15.92
CA TYR A 289 -22.17 7.38 16.78
C TYR A 289 -23.45 8.14 16.42
N ASN A 290 -24.55 7.41 16.24
CA ASN A 290 -25.84 7.93 15.77
C ASN A 290 -26.83 8.20 16.92
N GLY A 291 -26.37 8.23 18.19
CA GLY A 291 -27.17 8.72 19.31
C GLY A 291 -28.39 7.87 19.72
N VAL A 292 -28.67 6.74 19.05
CA VAL A 292 -29.81 5.89 19.41
C VAL A 292 -29.43 5.05 20.63
N GLU A 293 -29.83 5.51 21.81
CA GLU A 293 -29.92 4.67 23.01
C GLU A 293 -30.95 3.56 22.78
N ASN A 294 -30.67 2.37 23.34
CA ASN A 294 -31.53 1.18 23.21
C ASN A 294 -32.93 1.40 23.76
#